data_AF-A0A353FBT9-F1
#
_entry.id   AF-A0A353FBT9-F1
#
_cell.length_a   1.000
_cell.length_b   1.000
_cell.length_c   1.000
_cell.angle_alpha   90.00
_cell.angle_beta   90.00
_cell.angle_gamma   90.00
#
_symmetry.space_group_name_H-M   'P 1'
#
loop_
_entity.id
_entity.type
_entity.pdbx_description
1 polymer ?
#
loop_
_entity_poly.entity_id
_entity_poly.type
_entity_poly.pdbx_seq_one_letter_code
_entity_poly.pdbx_strand_id
1 'polypeptide(L)'
;KLLIFDYATVYKRNHPSIAPAANFELTDQEYQAFLSWLGQKDFDYQTKTEQKLEELKKFAEKENYLDGLEADINSLMAKYSREEDEDLKSYEKEIRILLEEEIVSRYYYERGRIQNAIEHDDDVKEALKVLNDSPKYTNILTVASN
;
A
#
# COMPACT_ATOMS: atom_id res chain seq x y z
N LYS A 1 -2.09 -13.98 1.83
CA LYS A 1 -1.83 -13.39 3.18
C LYS A 1 -2.31 -11.94 3.15
N LEU A 2 -2.86 -11.40 4.23
CA LEU A 2 -3.39 -10.03 4.29
C LEU A 2 -2.46 -9.15 5.14
N LEU A 3 -1.37 -8.68 4.53
CA LEU A 3 -0.23 -8.08 5.25
C LEU A 3 -0.58 -6.76 5.95
N ILE A 4 -1.37 -5.91 5.28
CA ILE A 4 -1.88 -4.66 5.85
C ILE A 4 -2.77 -4.95 7.07
N PHE A 5 -3.65 -5.94 6.96
CA PHE A 5 -4.51 -6.42 8.06
C PHE A 5 -3.70 -6.96 9.25
N ASP A 6 -2.67 -7.75 8.97
CA ASP A 6 -1.79 -8.36 9.96
C ASP A 6 -0.96 -7.28 10.67
N TYR A 7 -0.41 -6.32 9.93
CA TYR A 7 0.35 -5.22 10.51
C TYR A 7 -0.53 -4.30 11.35
N ALA A 8 -1.74 -3.96 10.92
CA ALA A 8 -2.67 -3.16 11.71
C ALA A 8 -2.92 -3.76 13.10
N THR A 9 -2.93 -5.09 13.20
CA THR A 9 -3.04 -5.81 14.48
C THR A 9 -1.78 -5.65 15.34
N VAL A 10 -0.59 -5.73 14.72
CA VAL A 10 0.69 -5.45 15.40
C VAL A 10 0.74 -4.01 15.89
N TYR A 11 0.32 -3.07 15.05
CA TYR A 11 0.27 -1.65 15.36
C TYR A 11 -0.66 -1.39 16.56
N LYS A 12 -1.88 -1.96 16.57
CA LYS A 12 -2.83 -1.85 17.69
C LYS A 12 -2.28 -2.42 19.00
N ARG A 13 -1.52 -3.50 18.94
CA ARG A 13 -0.89 -4.09 20.14
C ARG A 13 0.15 -3.15 20.75
N ASN A 14 0.86 -2.39 19.91
CA ASN A 14 1.95 -1.51 20.35
C ASN A 14 1.48 -0.08 20.64
N HIS A 15 0.32 0.33 20.13
CA HIS A 15 -0.26 1.67 20.30
C HIS A 15 -1.64 1.55 20.97
N PRO A 16 -1.77 1.88 22.27
CA PRO A 16 -3.06 1.76 22.96
C PRO A 16 -4.17 2.63 22.35
N SER A 17 -3.82 3.81 21.87
CA SER A 17 -4.70 4.82 21.28
C SER A 17 -4.02 5.52 20.10
N ILE A 18 -4.83 6.09 19.22
CA ILE A 18 -4.42 6.91 18.08
C ILE A 18 -5.23 8.22 18.05
N ALA A 19 -4.89 9.11 17.12
CA ALA A 19 -5.68 10.29 16.81
C ALA A 19 -7.10 9.92 16.35
N PRO A 20 -8.07 10.86 16.42
CA PRO A 20 -9.41 10.65 15.85
C PRO A 20 -9.34 10.18 14.39
N ALA A 21 -10.27 9.31 13.98
CA ALA A 21 -10.24 8.64 12.69
C ALA A 21 -10.02 9.58 11.48
N ALA A 22 -10.68 10.74 11.41
CA ALA A 22 -10.50 11.72 10.32
C ALA A 22 -9.11 12.39 10.32
N ASN A 23 -8.39 12.36 11.43
CA ASN A 23 -7.11 13.06 11.57
C ASN A 23 -5.94 12.09 11.75
N PHE A 24 -6.18 10.79 11.60
CA PHE A 24 -5.14 9.79 11.73
C PHE A 24 -4.36 9.70 10.42
N GLU A 25 -3.06 9.95 10.50
CA GLU A 25 -2.11 9.79 9.42
C GLU A 25 -0.88 9.08 9.99
N LEU A 26 -0.30 8.16 9.21
CA LEU A 26 0.94 7.50 9.56
C LEU A 26 2.10 8.48 9.42
N THR A 27 2.90 8.57 10.47
CA THR A 27 4.18 9.25 10.39
C THR A 27 5.15 8.47 9.52
N ASP A 28 6.17 9.15 8.99
CA ASP A 28 7.26 8.48 8.25
C ASP A 28 7.93 7.38 9.06
N GLN A 29 8.08 7.59 10.37
CA GLN A 29 8.67 6.60 11.26
C GLN A 29 7.81 5.33 11.35
N GLU A 30 6.48 5.46 11.39
CA GLU A 30 5.57 4.33 11.48
C GLU A 30 5.45 3.57 10.15
N TYR A 31 5.56 4.28 9.02
CA TYR A 31 5.67 3.66 7.71
C TYR A 31 6.98 2.88 7.55
N GLN A 32 8.11 3.44 7.99
CA GLN A 32 9.39 2.72 7.99
C GLN A 32 9.36 1.49 8.92
N ALA A 33 8.63 1.56 10.04
CA ALA A 33 8.39 0.42 10.90
C ALA A 33 7.55 -0.67 10.19
N PHE A 34 6.61 -0.29 9.34
CA PHE A 34 5.87 -1.22 8.48
C PHE A 34 6.78 -1.91 7.48
N LEU A 35 7.60 -1.16 6.73
CA LEU A 35 8.57 -1.74 5.78
C LEU A 35 9.54 -2.70 6.48
N SER A 36 10.05 -2.32 7.66
CA SER A 36 10.92 -3.18 8.47
C SER A 36 10.20 -4.46 8.92
N TRP A 37 8.94 -4.35 9.32
CA TRP A 37 8.12 -5.50 9.69
C TRP A 37 7.85 -6.42 8.49
N LEU A 38 7.65 -5.86 7.28
CA LEU A 38 7.51 -6.64 6.06
C LEU A 38 8.80 -7.44 5.80
N GLY A 39 9.97 -6.79 5.83
CA GLY A 39 11.25 -7.46 5.55
C GLY A 39 11.64 -8.56 6.56
N GLN A 40 11.08 -8.54 7.78
CA GLN A 40 11.32 -9.57 8.80
C GLN A 40 10.37 -10.77 8.69
N LYS A 41 9.27 -10.63 7.96
CA LYS A 41 8.43 -11.79 7.66
C LYS A 41 9.18 -12.60 6.61
N ASP A 42 9.33 -13.91 6.85
CA ASP A 42 9.65 -14.84 5.76
C ASP A 42 8.52 -14.72 4.73
N PHE A 43 8.74 -13.81 3.78
CA PHE A 43 7.85 -13.50 2.70
C PHE A 43 7.89 -14.69 1.76
N ASP A 44 7.06 -15.68 2.07
CA ASP A 44 6.66 -16.73 1.12
C ASP A 44 5.82 -16.15 -0.05
N TYR A 45 5.80 -14.83 -0.18
CA TYR A 45 5.33 -14.10 -1.35
C TYR A 45 6.54 -13.79 -2.21
N GLN A 46 7.26 -14.83 -2.63
CA GLN A 46 8.02 -14.68 -3.85
C GLN A 46 7.00 -14.36 -4.94
N THR A 47 7.19 -13.24 -5.63
CA THR A 47 6.37 -12.95 -6.80
C THR A 47 6.52 -14.09 -7.81
N LYS A 48 5.57 -14.25 -8.72
CA LYS A 48 5.70 -15.27 -9.77
C LYS A 48 7.02 -15.10 -10.55
N THR A 49 7.52 -13.88 -10.68
CA THR A 49 8.80 -13.61 -11.31
C THR A 49 9.97 -14.15 -10.49
N GLU A 50 10.04 -13.85 -9.19
CA GLU A 50 11.10 -14.36 -8.31
C GLU A 50 11.08 -15.89 -8.25
N GLN A 51 9.89 -16.50 -8.16
CA GLN A 51 9.74 -17.95 -8.19
C GLN A 51 10.32 -18.53 -9.47
N LYS A 52 10.06 -17.90 -10.63
CA LYS A 52 10.59 -18.38 -11.92
C LYS A 52 12.08 -18.15 -12.10
N LEU A 53 12.65 -17.08 -11.54
CA LEU A 53 14.09 -16.87 -11.52
C LEU A 53 14.80 -17.90 -10.63
N GLU A 54 14.23 -18.21 -9.47
CA GLU A 54 14.74 -19.23 -8.57
C GLU A 54 14.61 -20.65 -9.17
N GLU A 55 13.47 -20.94 -9.82
CA GLU A 55 13.30 -22.18 -10.58
C GLU A 55 14.32 -22.30 -11.72
N LEU A 56 14.54 -21.22 -12.48
CA LEU A 56 15.54 -21.19 -13.56
C LEU A 56 16.94 -21.51 -13.03
N LYS A 57 17.33 -20.90 -11.90
CA LYS A 57 18.61 -21.18 -11.23
C LYS A 57 18.75 -22.66 -10.87
N LYS A 58 17.71 -23.23 -10.26
CA LYS A 58 17.67 -24.65 -9.87
C LYS A 58 17.73 -25.61 -11.07
N PHE A 59 17.08 -25.27 -12.18
CA PHE A 59 17.16 -26.09 -13.39
C PHE A 59 18.53 -25.98 -14.07
N ALA A 60 19.09 -24.77 -14.17
CA ALA A 60 20.43 -24.57 -14.71
C ALA A 60 21.50 -25.34 -13.90
N GLU A 61 21.36 -25.41 -12.58
CA GLU A 61 22.22 -26.24 -11.72
C GLU A 61 22.09 -27.73 -12.04
N LYS A 62 20.85 -28.25 -12.10
CA LYS A 62 20.59 -29.67 -12.41
C LYS A 62 21.09 -30.08 -13.80
N GLU A 63 21.03 -29.17 -14.76
CA GLU A 63 21.44 -29.42 -16.14
C GLU A 63 22.92 -29.10 -16.42
N ASN A 64 23.68 -28.68 -15.40
CA ASN A 64 25.10 -28.28 -15.48
C ASN A 64 25.36 -27.05 -16.39
N TYR A 65 24.38 -26.15 -16.50
CA TYR A 65 24.52 -24.87 -17.20
C TYR A 65 24.80 -23.69 -16.25
N LEU A 66 24.75 -23.90 -14.94
CA LEU A 66 24.85 -22.82 -13.94
C LEU A 66 26.13 -22.00 -14.09
N ASP A 67 27.31 -22.62 -14.28
CA ASP A 67 28.59 -21.91 -14.39
C ASP A 67 28.60 -20.82 -15.47
N GLY A 68 27.86 -21.03 -16.57
CA GLY A 68 27.75 -20.06 -17.67
C GLY A 68 26.62 -19.04 -17.50
N LEU A 69 25.65 -19.29 -16.62
CA LEU A 69 24.43 -18.49 -16.48
C LEU A 69 24.29 -17.80 -15.12
N GLU A 70 25.09 -18.18 -14.12
CA GLU A 70 24.94 -17.72 -12.74
C GLU A 70 25.02 -16.19 -12.62
N ALA A 71 25.98 -15.57 -13.31
CA ALA A 71 26.14 -14.12 -13.29
C ALA A 71 24.91 -13.39 -13.85
N ASP A 72 24.34 -13.90 -14.94
CA ASP A 72 23.17 -13.31 -15.58
C ASP A 72 21.90 -13.50 -14.74
N ILE A 73 21.72 -14.70 -14.17
CA ILE A 73 20.59 -15.01 -13.29
C ILE A 73 20.63 -14.13 -12.04
N ASN A 74 21.79 -14.05 -11.37
CA ASN A 74 21.95 -13.23 -10.17
C ASN A 74 21.78 -11.72 -10.49
N SER A 75 22.26 -11.27 -11.65
CA SER A 75 22.06 -9.89 -12.12
C SER A 75 20.57 -9.58 -12.34
N LEU A 76 19.83 -10.51 -12.94
CA LEU A 76 18.40 -10.36 -13.17
C LEU A 76 17.59 -10.36 -11.86
N MET A 77 17.96 -11.22 -10.91
CA MET A 77 17.36 -11.22 -9.56
C MET A 77 17.61 -9.90 -8.83
N ALA A 78 18.85 -9.40 -8.85
CA ALA A 78 19.20 -8.12 -8.23
C ALA A 78 18.49 -6.93 -8.88
N LYS A 79 18.31 -6.96 -10.21
CA LYS A 79 17.54 -5.95 -10.91
C LYS A 79 16.07 -6.00 -10.51
N TYR A 80 15.48 -7.19 -10.48
CA TYR A 80 14.07 -7.37 -10.10
C TYR A 80 13.79 -6.86 -8.69
N SER A 81 14.61 -7.24 -7.72
CA SER A 81 14.48 -6.77 -6.33
C SER A 81 14.56 -5.24 -6.21
N ARG A 82 15.38 -4.58 -7.04
CA ARG A 82 15.44 -3.12 -7.06
C ARG A 82 14.16 -2.49 -7.60
N GLU A 83 13.59 -3.04 -8.67
CA GLU A 83 12.33 -2.56 -9.24
C GLU A 83 11.19 -2.73 -8.23
N GLU A 84 11.19 -3.82 -7.46
CA GLU A 84 10.21 -4.04 -6.37
C GLU A 84 10.34 -3.00 -5.24
N ASP A 85 11.58 -2.66 -4.85
CA ASP A 85 11.83 -1.57 -3.89
C ASP A 85 11.39 -0.20 -4.44
N GLU A 86 11.50 0.01 -5.76
CA GLU A 86 11.02 1.22 -6.43
C GLU A 86 9.49 1.26 -6.52
N ASP A 87 8.83 0.12 -6.71
CA ASP A 87 7.37 0.00 -6.67
C ASP A 87 6.83 0.39 -5.29
N LEU A 88 7.44 -0.12 -4.20
CA LEU A 88 7.03 0.22 -2.83
C LEU A 88 7.15 1.72 -2.51
N LYS A 89 8.09 2.42 -3.16
CA LYS A 89 8.22 3.89 -3.07
C LYS A 89 7.21 4.60 -3.96
N SER A 90 7.01 4.10 -5.17
CA SER A 90 6.09 4.70 -6.15
C SER A 90 4.64 4.64 -5.67
N TYR A 91 4.28 3.57 -4.96
CA TYR A 91 2.95 3.36 -4.38
C TYR A 91 2.87 3.70 -2.88
N GLU A 92 3.88 4.40 -2.33
CA GLU A 92 3.92 4.72 -0.90
C GLU A 92 2.65 5.41 -0.42
N LYS A 93 2.13 6.36 -1.20
CA LYS A 93 0.90 7.10 -0.87
C LYS A 93 -0.29 6.16 -0.74
N GLU A 94 -0.51 5.31 -1.73
CA GLU A 94 -1.63 4.37 -1.77
C GLU A 94 -1.51 3.32 -0.66
N ILE A 95 -0.29 2.81 -0.41
CA ILE A 95 -0.02 1.86 0.66
C ILE A 95 -0.31 2.49 2.02
N ARG A 96 0.09 3.74 2.25
CA ARG A 96 -0.20 4.48 3.50
C ARG A 96 -1.69 4.62 3.73
N ILE A 97 -2.46 5.04 2.73
CA ILE A 97 -3.93 5.19 2.84
C ILE A 97 -4.56 3.85 3.25
N LEU A 98 -4.23 2.76 2.55
CA LEU A 98 -4.76 1.43 2.88
C LEU A 98 -4.36 0.98 4.29
N LEU A 99 -3.14 1.31 4.72
CA LEU A 99 -2.63 0.97 6.04
C LEU A 99 -3.31 1.80 7.13
N GLU A 100 -3.53 3.09 6.91
CA GLU A 100 -4.26 4.00 7.79
C GLU A 100 -5.70 3.52 7.99
N GLU A 101 -6.42 3.26 6.90
CA GLU A 101 -7.79 2.73 6.94
C GLU A 101 -7.89 1.43 7.75
N GLU A 102 -6.95 0.51 7.55
CA GLU A 102 -6.92 -0.76 8.26
C GLU A 102 -6.52 -0.58 9.73
N ILE A 103 -5.56 0.28 10.05
CA ILE A 103 -5.18 0.63 11.42
C ILE A 103 -6.36 1.27 12.15
N VAL A 104 -6.98 2.30 11.59
CA VAL A 104 -8.14 3.02 12.12
C VAL A 104 -9.28 2.06 12.44
N SER A 105 -9.50 1.06 11.59
CA SER A 105 -10.53 0.04 11.82
C SER A 105 -10.33 -0.77 13.11
N ARG A 106 -9.09 -0.88 13.62
CA ARG A 106 -8.79 -1.56 14.90
C ARG A 106 -9.15 -0.75 16.13
N TYR A 107 -9.42 0.55 15.99
CA TYR A 107 -9.76 1.46 17.10
C TYR A 107 -11.21 1.94 17.02
N TYR A 108 -11.67 2.21 15.81
CA TYR A 108 -12.94 2.90 15.55
C TYR A 108 -13.88 2.08 14.68
N TYR A 109 -13.52 0.82 14.39
CA TYR A 109 -14.29 -0.11 13.57
C TYR A 109 -14.59 0.46 12.17
N GLU A 110 -15.60 -0.10 11.50
CA GLU A 110 -15.97 0.28 10.14
C GLU A 110 -16.27 1.77 9.99
N ARG A 111 -16.92 2.37 10.99
CA ARG A 111 -17.26 3.80 10.97
C ARG A 111 -16.00 4.67 10.91
N GLY A 112 -14.97 4.33 11.68
CA GLY A 112 -13.72 5.07 11.62
C GLY A 112 -12.98 4.86 10.32
N ARG A 113 -12.97 3.62 9.79
CA ARG A 113 -12.36 3.33 8.49
C ARG A 113 -12.94 4.21 7.39
N ILE A 114 -14.27 4.27 7.30
CA ILE A 114 -14.98 5.12 6.33
C ILE A 114 -14.63 6.59 6.56
N GLN A 115 -14.59 7.04 7.82
CA GLN A 115 -14.26 8.42 8.14
C GLN A 115 -12.83 8.80 7.68
N ASN A 116 -11.86 7.89 7.81
CA ASN A 116 -10.50 8.12 7.32
C ASN A 116 -10.42 8.07 5.79
N ALA A 117 -11.06 7.08 5.14
CA ALA A 117 -11.07 6.94 3.69
C ALA A 117 -11.62 8.19 2.97
N ILE A 118 -12.67 8.81 3.52
CA ILE A 118 -13.29 10.02 2.97
C ILE A 118 -12.30 11.20 2.93
N GLU A 119 -11.36 11.29 3.86
CA GLU A 119 -10.35 12.37 3.89
C GLU A 119 -9.34 12.26 2.74
N HIS A 120 -9.25 11.10 2.10
CA HIS A 120 -8.39 10.86 0.93
C HIS A 120 -9.16 10.83 -0.40
N ASP A 121 -10.49 10.85 -0.36
CA ASP A 121 -11.36 10.75 -1.55
C ASP A 121 -11.52 12.11 -2.26
N ASP A 122 -10.95 12.21 -3.47
CA ASP A 122 -10.98 13.44 -4.27
C ASP A 122 -12.39 13.76 -4.80
N ASP A 123 -13.23 12.75 -5.05
CA ASP A 123 -14.62 12.94 -5.49
C ASP A 123 -15.46 13.50 -4.33
N VAL A 124 -15.28 12.98 -3.11
CA VAL A 124 -15.96 13.51 -1.92
C VAL A 124 -15.48 14.93 -1.62
N LYS A 125 -14.19 15.22 -1.75
CA LYS A 125 -13.66 16.60 -1.62
C LYS A 125 -14.27 17.54 -2.63
N GLU A 126 -14.36 17.16 -3.90
CA GLU A 126 -14.98 18.00 -4.93
C GLU A 126 -16.48 18.15 -4.70
N ALA A 127 -17.18 17.09 -4.29
CA ALA A 127 -18.59 17.16 -3.94
C ALA A 127 -18.83 18.15 -2.80
N LEU A 128 -18.00 18.14 -1.75
CA LEU A 128 -18.07 19.11 -0.65
C LEU A 128 -17.79 20.54 -1.14
N LYS A 129 -16.83 20.75 -2.04
CA LYS A 129 -16.58 22.07 -2.63
C LYS A 129 -17.79 22.57 -3.42
N VAL A 130 -18.38 21.72 -4.26
CA VAL A 130 -19.56 22.03 -5.07
C VAL A 130 -20.76 22.34 -4.16
N LEU A 131 -21.03 21.51 -3.14
CA LEU A 131 -22.14 21.70 -2.22
C LEU A 131 -22.03 23.01 -1.41
N ASN A 132 -20.82 23.41 -1.06
CA ASN A 132 -20.58 24.65 -0.31
C ASN A 132 -20.52 25.92 -1.21
N ASP A 133 -20.47 25.76 -2.52
CA ASP A 133 -20.51 26.85 -3.50
C ASP A 133 -21.93 27.00 -4.07
N SER A 134 -22.78 27.77 -3.37
CA SER A 134 -24.19 27.92 -3.75
C SER A 134 -24.39 28.42 -5.21
N PRO A 135 -23.61 29.39 -5.73
CA PRO A 135 -23.65 29.75 -7.15
C PRO A 135 -23.33 28.59 -8.09
N LYS A 136 -22.21 27.86 -7.87
CA LYS A 136 -21.80 26.73 -8.72
C LYS A 136 -22.84 25.60 -8.65
N TYR A 137 -23.30 25.26 -7.46
CA TYR A 137 -24.33 24.25 -7.24
C TYR A 137 -25.64 24.59 -7.96
N THR A 138 -26.12 25.82 -7.81
CA THR A 138 -27.37 26.27 -8.46
C THR A 138 -27.24 26.20 -9.98
N ASN A 139 -26.12 26.66 -10.54
CA ASN A 139 -25.87 26.61 -11.97
C ASN A 139 -25.87 25.17 -12.52
N ILE A 140 -25.28 24.21 -11.80
CA ILE A 140 -25.26 22.79 -12.18
C ILE A 140 -26.69 22.20 -12.22
N LEU A 141 -27.55 22.62 -11.29
CA LEU A 141 -28.91 22.10 -11.16
C LEU A 141 -29.95 22.79 -12.07
N THR A 142 -29.64 23.96 -12.61
CA THR A 142 -30.49 24.62 -13.60
C THR A 142 -30.26 24.06 -15.00
N VAL A 143 -31.34 23.67 -15.68
CA VAL A 143 -31.31 23.28 -17.09
C VAL A 143 -30.84 24.47 -17.92
N ALA A 144 -29.83 24.27 -18.77
CA ALA A 144 -29.38 25.29 -19.72
C ALA A 144 -30.59 25.80 -20.51
N SER A 145 -30.88 27.10 -20.39
CA SER A 145 -31.91 27.73 -21.20
C SER A 145 -31.42 27.76 -22.64
N ASN A 146 -31.91 26.82 -23.46
CA ASN A 146 -31.74 26.83 -24.92
C ASN A 146 -32.58 27.94 -25.54
#